data_AF-A0A8J8D7U7-F1
#
_entry.id   AF-A0A8J8D7U7-F1
#
_cell.length_a   1.000
_cell.length_b   1.000
_cell.length_c   1.000
_cell.angle_alpha   90.00
_cell.angle_beta   90.00
_cell.angle_gamma   90.00
#
_symmetry.space_group_name_H-M   'P 1'
#
loop_
_entity.id
_entity.type
_entity.pdbx_description
1 polymer ?
#
loop_
_entity_poly.entity_id
_entity_poly.type
_entity_poly.pdbx_seq_one_letter_code
_entity_poly.pdbx_strand_id
1 'polypeptide(L)'
;TIKALRYIFGGAKQTQYLTDVTPKFVVLAMFDGGINPLIGNIVYEDKGGIKFDAEALVSRILEFKELLNPKKVFIGKDKGFMKEWEEELKKVKEALEKEEIEVEITTVGDAIEKFAKEVESYYG
;
A
#
# COMPACT_ATOMS: atom_id res chain seq x y z
N THR A 1 1.69 15.40 -8.74
CA THR A 1 2.00 15.01 -7.34
C THR A 1 1.09 13.86 -6.92
N ILE A 2 1.41 13.10 -5.87
CA ILE A 2 0.79 11.82 -5.36
C ILE A 2 -0.57 11.40 -5.94
N LYS A 3 -1.58 12.27 -5.99
CA LYS A 3 -2.90 12.02 -6.62
C LYS A 3 -2.82 11.47 -8.06
N ALA A 4 -1.74 11.76 -8.79
CA ALA A 4 -1.46 11.20 -10.11
C ALA A 4 -1.32 9.66 -10.11
N LEU A 5 -0.98 9.02 -8.98
CA LEU A 5 -0.92 7.55 -8.85
C LEU A 5 -2.26 6.86 -9.12
N ARG A 6 -3.38 7.59 -8.98
CA ARG A 6 -4.71 7.09 -9.35
C ARG A 6 -4.87 6.88 -10.86
N TYR A 7 -4.04 7.57 -11.64
CA TYR A 7 -4.16 7.73 -13.08
C TYR A 7 -2.83 7.41 -13.75
N ILE A 8 -2.13 6.36 -13.28
CA ILE A 8 -0.90 5.93 -13.95
C ILE A 8 -1.27 5.59 -15.39
N PHE A 9 -0.75 6.39 -16.32
CA PHE A 9 -0.88 6.22 -17.75
C PHE A 9 0.52 6.18 -18.34
N GLY A 10 0.84 5.14 -19.09
CA GLY A 10 2.10 4.94 -19.79
C GLY A 10 2.59 3.48 -19.73
N GLY A 11 3.49 3.15 -20.65
CA GLY A 11 4.19 1.86 -20.71
C GLY A 11 3.86 1.07 -21.99
N ALA A 12 4.84 0.30 -22.47
CA ALA A 12 4.73 -0.46 -23.71
C ALA A 12 3.46 -1.30 -23.78
N LYS A 13 3.07 -1.92 -22.65
CA LYS A 13 1.85 -2.74 -22.59
C LYS A 13 0.55 -1.95 -22.75
N GLN A 14 0.45 -0.74 -22.18
CA GLN A 14 -0.75 0.08 -22.35
C GLN A 14 -0.87 0.60 -23.79
N THR A 15 0.23 1.09 -24.38
CA THR A 15 0.21 1.63 -25.75
C THR A 15 0.02 0.53 -26.80
N GLN A 16 0.56 -0.67 -26.57
CA GLN A 16 0.44 -1.79 -27.51
C GLN A 16 -0.84 -2.61 -27.35
N TYR A 17 -1.34 -2.78 -26.12
CA TYR A 17 -2.43 -3.71 -25.82
C TYR A 17 -3.64 -3.04 -25.14
N LEU A 18 -3.67 -1.71 -25.03
CA LEU A 18 -4.74 -0.95 -24.35
C LEU A 18 -5.04 -1.48 -22.93
N THR A 19 -4.04 -2.09 -22.30
CA THR A 19 -4.21 -2.75 -21.00
C THR A 19 -4.40 -1.71 -19.91
N ASP A 20 -5.39 -1.94 -19.04
CA ASP A 20 -5.59 -1.14 -17.84
C ASP A 20 -4.37 -1.30 -16.91
N VAL A 21 -3.68 -0.18 -16.66
CA VAL A 21 -2.51 -0.08 -15.79
C VAL A 21 -2.83 0.63 -14.47
N THR A 22 -4.11 0.89 -14.19
CA THR A 22 -4.55 1.45 -12.93
C THR A 22 -4.16 0.52 -11.78
N PRO A 23 -3.51 1.02 -10.71
CA PRO A 23 -3.17 0.19 -9.56
C PRO A 23 -4.41 -0.49 -8.98
N LYS A 24 -4.30 -1.79 -8.71
CA LYS A 24 -5.35 -2.59 -8.06
C LYS A 24 -5.10 -2.80 -6.56
N PHE A 25 -3.88 -2.53 -6.13
CA PHE A 25 -3.43 -2.61 -4.75
C PHE A 25 -2.32 -1.58 -4.52
N VAL A 26 -2.36 -0.88 -3.39
CA VAL A 26 -1.36 0.10 -2.95
C VAL A 26 -1.17 0.03 -1.44
N VAL A 27 0.07 0.21 -0.98
CA VAL A 27 0.43 0.42 0.43
C VAL A 27 1.21 1.73 0.49
N LEU A 28 0.76 2.66 1.32
CA LEU A 28 1.29 4.02 1.41
C LEU A 28 1.59 4.34 2.88
N ALA A 29 2.79 4.84 3.12
CA ALA A 29 3.28 5.21 4.44
C ALA A 29 4.37 6.28 4.29
N MET A 30 4.52 7.13 5.30
CA MET A 30 5.55 8.15 5.37
C MET A 30 6.64 7.71 6.32
N PHE A 31 7.89 7.73 5.84
CA PHE A 31 9.06 7.40 6.64
C PHE A 31 10.03 8.55 6.64
N ASP A 32 10.55 8.87 7.83
CA ASP A 32 11.64 9.81 8.00
C ASP A 32 12.96 9.17 7.56
N GLY A 33 13.69 9.88 6.70
CA GLY A 33 14.89 9.38 6.04
C GLY A 33 14.56 8.72 4.70
N GLY A 34 15.34 9.04 3.66
CA GLY A 34 15.11 8.65 2.26
C GLY A 34 15.29 7.16 1.96
N ILE A 35 14.64 6.29 2.75
CA ILE A 35 14.62 4.84 2.61
C ILE A 35 13.32 4.39 1.96
N ASN A 36 13.32 3.18 1.40
CA ASN A 36 12.10 2.50 1.00
C ASN A 36 11.94 1.20 1.82
N PRO A 37 11.16 1.24 2.91
CA PRO A 37 10.90 0.07 3.73
C PRO A 37 10.15 -1.01 2.99
N LEU A 38 9.37 -0.71 1.96
CA LEU A 38 8.51 -1.70 1.30
C LEU A 38 9.24 -2.50 0.20
N ILE A 39 10.58 -2.51 0.19
CA ILE A 39 11.39 -3.38 -0.68
C ILE A 39 11.37 -4.79 -0.10
N GLY A 40 10.63 -5.69 -0.72
CA GLY A 40 10.57 -7.11 -0.33
C GLY A 40 9.45 -7.86 -1.03
N ASN A 41 9.42 -9.18 -0.85
CA ASN A 41 8.38 -10.07 -1.38
C ASN A 41 7.08 -9.96 -0.55
N ILE A 42 6.56 -8.75 -0.34
CA ILE A 42 5.24 -8.53 0.29
C ILE A 42 4.15 -9.01 -0.67
N VAL A 43 4.33 -8.75 -1.97
CA VAL A 43 3.54 -9.34 -3.05
C VAL A 43 4.50 -10.04 -3.99
N TYR A 44 4.29 -11.32 -4.25
CA TYR A 44 5.19 -12.14 -5.05
C TYR A 44 4.43 -13.21 -5.83
N GLU A 45 5.10 -13.80 -6.82
CA GLU A 45 4.60 -14.94 -7.57
C GLU A 45 5.10 -16.25 -6.92
N ASP A 46 4.18 -17.18 -6.71
CA ASP A 46 4.46 -18.55 -6.27
C ASP A 46 3.62 -19.53 -7.09
N LYS A 47 4.29 -20.36 -7.89
CA LYS A 47 3.71 -21.44 -8.70
C LYS A 47 2.54 -21.01 -9.61
N GLY A 48 2.67 -19.85 -10.23
CA GLY A 48 1.70 -19.23 -11.14
C GLY A 48 0.62 -18.41 -10.43
N GLY A 49 0.62 -18.35 -9.10
CA GLY A 49 -0.30 -17.53 -8.32
C GLY A 49 0.38 -16.31 -7.73
N ILE A 50 -0.34 -15.19 -7.63
CA ILE A 50 0.15 -14.02 -6.89
C ILE A 50 -0.26 -14.19 -5.42
N LYS A 51 0.72 -14.06 -4.52
CA LYS A 51 0.55 -14.16 -3.07
C LYS A 51 0.80 -12.81 -2.42
N PHE A 52 0.13 -12.61 -1.29
CA PHE A 52 0.36 -11.49 -0.38
C PHE A 52 0.79 -12.05 0.97
N ASP A 53 1.93 -11.56 1.47
CA ASP A 53 2.49 -11.95 2.75
C ASP A 53 2.21 -10.87 3.80
N ALA A 54 1.16 -11.11 4.59
CA ALA A 54 0.77 -10.22 5.68
C ALA A 54 1.85 -10.13 6.77
N GLU A 55 2.51 -11.24 7.08
CA GLU A 55 3.54 -11.30 8.13
C GLU A 55 4.76 -10.49 7.71
N ALA A 56 5.20 -10.62 6.46
CA ALA A 56 6.29 -9.83 5.90
C ALA A 56 5.97 -8.33 5.93
N LEU A 57 4.74 -7.93 5.57
CA LEU A 57 4.34 -6.52 5.64
C LEU A 57 4.38 -6.01 7.09
N VAL A 58 3.78 -6.73 8.03
CA VAL A 58 3.77 -6.35 9.45
C VAL A 58 5.18 -6.24 9.99
N SER A 59 6.01 -7.28 9.79
CA SER A 59 7.40 -7.30 10.25
C SER A 59 8.17 -6.11 9.72
N ARG A 60 7.98 -5.76 8.45
CA ARG A 60 8.68 -4.65 7.83
C ARG A 60 8.24 -3.30 8.36
N ILE A 61 6.94 -3.08 8.54
CA ILE A 61 6.44 -1.83 9.15
C ILE A 61 6.96 -1.68 10.58
N LEU A 62 7.00 -2.77 11.36
CA LEU A 62 7.49 -2.75 12.73
C LEU A 62 9.00 -2.52 12.83
N GLU A 63 9.79 -3.07 11.89
CA GLU A 63 11.24 -2.83 11.81
C GLU A 63 11.57 -1.33 11.66
N PHE A 64 10.76 -0.59 10.90
CA PHE A 64 10.91 0.87 10.73
C PHE A 64 9.87 1.67 11.50
N LYS A 65 9.27 1.09 12.56
CA LYS A 65 8.24 1.78 13.35
C LYS A 65 8.75 3.15 13.79
N GLU A 66 9.99 3.25 14.26
CA GLU A 66 10.58 4.52 14.71
C GLU A 66 10.71 5.59 13.63
N LEU A 67 10.84 5.20 12.37
CA LEU A 67 10.89 6.12 11.24
C LEU A 67 9.52 6.40 10.63
N LEU A 68 8.50 5.58 10.94
CA LEU A 68 7.14 5.76 10.45
C LEU A 68 6.51 7.00 11.11
N ASN A 69 6.37 8.07 10.33
CA ASN A 69 5.90 9.37 10.82
C ASN A 69 5.03 10.09 9.77
N PRO A 70 3.72 10.27 10.02
CA PRO A 70 2.98 9.83 11.21
C PRO A 70 2.91 8.31 11.35
N LYS A 71 2.53 7.80 12.53
CA LYS A 71 2.34 6.36 12.83
C LYS A 71 1.07 5.83 12.14
N LYS A 72 1.03 5.90 10.81
CA LYS A 72 -0.14 5.62 10.00
C LYS A 72 0.23 4.97 8.66
N VAL A 73 -0.54 3.96 8.28
CA VAL A 73 -0.40 3.24 7.02
C VAL A 73 -1.75 3.21 6.29
N PHE A 74 -1.75 3.56 5.01
CA PHE A 74 -2.91 3.48 4.15
C PHE A 74 -2.77 2.30 3.19
N ILE A 75 -3.79 1.47 3.12
CA ILE A 75 -3.86 0.31 2.23
C ILE A 75 -5.07 0.48 1.33
N GLY A 76 -4.81 0.62 0.03
CA GLY A 76 -5.84 0.71 -0.99
C GLY A 76 -5.95 -0.60 -1.76
N LYS A 77 -7.15 -1.18 -1.87
CA LYS A 77 -7.39 -2.39 -2.66
C LYS A 77 -8.67 -2.25 -3.47
N ASP A 78 -8.64 -2.69 -4.72
CA ASP A 78 -9.85 -2.89 -5.50
C ASP A 78 -10.62 -4.12 -4.98
N LYS A 79 -11.94 -3.97 -4.78
CA LYS A 79 -12.76 -5.04 -4.18
C LYS A 79 -12.79 -6.31 -5.04
N GLY A 80 -12.65 -6.19 -6.36
CA GLY A 80 -12.62 -7.33 -7.29
C GLY A 80 -11.25 -8.00 -7.37
N PHE A 81 -10.18 -7.28 -7.04
CA PHE A 81 -8.81 -7.79 -7.08
C PHE A 81 -8.50 -8.68 -5.87
N MET A 82 -8.02 -9.91 -6.10
CA MET A 82 -7.53 -10.84 -5.06
C MET A 82 -8.40 -10.86 -3.79
N LYS A 83 -9.64 -11.35 -3.92
CA LYS A 83 -10.64 -11.33 -2.82
C LYS A 83 -10.15 -12.07 -1.58
N GLU A 84 -9.36 -13.11 -1.76
CA GLU A 84 -8.74 -13.89 -0.70
C GLU A 84 -7.83 -13.06 0.22
N TRP A 85 -7.33 -11.90 -0.22
CA TRP A 85 -6.48 -11.06 0.61
C TRP A 85 -7.25 -10.25 1.66
N GLU A 86 -8.59 -10.22 1.62
CA GLU A 86 -9.37 -9.43 2.58
C GLU A 86 -9.11 -9.83 4.04
N GLU A 87 -9.01 -11.13 4.32
CA GLU A 87 -8.71 -11.63 5.68
C GLU A 87 -7.26 -11.34 6.07
N GLU A 88 -6.31 -11.45 5.13
CA GLU A 88 -4.90 -11.14 5.37
C GLU A 88 -4.71 -9.64 5.69
N LEU A 89 -5.40 -8.76 4.98
CA LEU A 89 -5.33 -7.32 5.26
C LEU A 89 -5.94 -6.97 6.63
N LYS A 90 -7.00 -7.67 7.06
CA LYS A 90 -7.52 -7.51 8.42
C LYS A 90 -6.47 -7.89 9.48
N LYS A 91 -5.75 -9.00 9.28
CA LYS A 91 -4.65 -9.41 10.18
C LYS A 91 -3.55 -8.36 10.24
N VAL A 92 -3.16 -7.78 9.10
CA VAL A 92 -2.19 -6.67 9.06
C VAL A 92 -2.67 -5.51 9.91
N LYS A 93 -3.92 -5.08 9.71
CA LYS A 93 -4.53 -3.99 10.48
C LYS A 93 -4.50 -4.29 11.98
N GLU A 94 -5.01 -5.45 12.40
CA GLU A 94 -5.04 -5.84 13.80
C GLU A 94 -3.65 -5.92 14.43
N ALA A 95 -2.64 -6.41 13.71
CA ALA A 95 -1.27 -6.53 14.21
C ALA A 95 -0.60 -5.16 14.39
N LEU A 96 -0.79 -4.25 13.43
CA LEU A 96 -0.20 -2.91 13.48
C LEU A 96 -0.93 -1.98 14.47
N GLU A 97 -2.25 -2.09 14.58
CA GLU A 97 -3.02 -1.30 15.56
C GLU A 97 -2.69 -1.68 17.01
N LYS A 98 -2.35 -2.95 17.28
CA LYS A 98 -1.79 -3.37 18.59
C LYS A 98 -0.49 -2.67 18.94
N GLU A 99 0.25 -2.25 17.92
CA GLU A 99 1.52 -1.54 18.03
C GLU A 99 1.34 -0.01 17.88
N GLU A 100 0.13 0.50 18.09
CA GLU A 100 -0.21 1.93 18.05
C GLU A 100 0.05 2.57 16.67
N ILE A 101 -0.04 1.78 15.60
CA ILE A 101 0.04 2.24 14.21
C ILE A 101 -1.36 2.21 13.61
N GLU A 102 -1.90 3.37 13.24
CA GLU A 102 -3.22 3.46 12.60
C GLU A 102 -3.17 2.83 11.21
N VAL A 103 -4.12 1.94 10.90
CA VAL A 103 -4.21 1.33 9.57
C VAL A 103 -5.57 1.58 8.94
N GLU A 104 -5.53 2.26 7.79
CA GLU A 104 -6.71 2.54 7.00
C GLU A 104 -6.77 1.68 5.73
N ILE A 105 -7.70 0.73 5.71
CA ILE A 105 -7.97 -0.12 4.55
C ILE A 105 -9.19 0.42 3.81
N THR A 106 -9.02 0.77 2.54
CA THR A 106 -10.09 1.37 1.72
C THR A 106 -9.87 1.09 0.23
N THR A 107 -10.60 1.77 -0.65
CA THR A 107 -10.38 1.67 -2.11
C THR A 107 -9.04 2.29 -2.49
N VAL A 108 -8.45 1.88 -3.62
CA VAL A 108 -7.20 2.49 -4.11
C VAL A 108 -7.31 4.00 -4.24
N GLY A 109 -8.43 4.49 -4.79
CA GLY A 109 -8.66 5.93 -4.97
C GLY A 109 -8.74 6.68 -3.64
N ASP A 110 -9.47 6.16 -2.67
CA ASP A 110 -9.64 6.79 -1.36
C ASP A 110 -8.35 6.76 -0.55
N ALA A 111 -7.58 5.66 -0.62
CA ALA A 111 -6.29 5.54 0.06
C ALA A 111 -5.30 6.60 -0.45
N ILE A 112 -5.24 6.80 -1.77
CA ILE A 112 -4.38 7.84 -2.38
C ILE A 112 -4.85 9.24 -1.97
N GLU A 113 -6.15 9.51 -1.97
CA GLU A 113 -6.67 10.84 -1.61
C GLU A 113 -6.43 11.17 -0.13
N LYS A 114 -6.65 10.20 0.77
CA LYS A 114 -6.41 10.37 2.20
C LYS A 114 -4.92 10.50 2.51
N PHE A 115 -4.08 9.69 1.86
CA PHE A 115 -2.63 9.84 1.97
C PHE A 115 -2.14 11.20 1.46
N ALA A 116 -2.69 11.70 0.35
CA ALA A 116 -2.34 13.03 -0.14
C ALA A 116 -2.70 14.13 0.87
N LYS A 117 -3.86 14.03 1.53
CA LYS A 117 -4.26 14.95 2.60
C LYS A 117 -3.34 14.85 3.82
N GLU A 118 -2.92 13.65 4.20
CA GLU A 118 -1.97 13.42 5.29
C GLU A 118 -0.63 14.12 5.00
N VAL A 119 -0.10 13.93 3.79
CA VAL A 119 1.13 14.61 3.33
C VAL A 119 0.95 16.13 3.31
N GLU A 120 -0.18 16.64 2.81
CA GLU A 120 -0.49 18.07 2.81
C GLU A 120 -0.54 18.63 4.24
N SER A 121 -1.09 17.87 5.20
CA SER A 121 -1.20 18.29 6.61
C SER A 121 0.13 18.21 7.36
N TYR A 122 1.03 17.32 6.94
CA TYR A 122 2.36 17.17 7.55
C TYR A 122 3.33 18.28 7.14
N TYR A 123 3.27 18.74 5.87
CA TYR A 123 4.18 19.76 5.34
C TYR A 123 3.57 21.17 5.22
N GLY A 124 2.24 21.29 5.32
CA GLY A 124 1.51 22.56 5.26
C GLY A 124 1.58 23.32 6.58
#